data_AF-A0A9P8PJF2-F1
#
_entry.id   AF-A0A9P8PJF2-F1
#
_cell.length_a   1.000
_cell.length_b   1.000
_cell.length_c   1.000
_cell.angle_alpha   90.00
_cell.angle_beta   90.00
_cell.angle_gamma   90.00
#
_symmetry.space_group_name_H-M   'P 1'
#
loop_
_entity.id
_entity.type
_entity.pdbx_description
1 polymer ?
#
loop_
_entity_poly.entity_id
_entity_poly.type
_entity_poly.pdbx_seq_one_letter_code
_entity_poly.pdbx_strand_id
1 'polypeptide(L)'
;MANKIFFNKPLHIQPIQHLKGEETLVSEQIQQDGSESHESIPNSNDNELEMNDLLKYHFLSNMALDIFLSDFYEGDVGKPSLLFIQDGLNVYGYETSTKLRILIGTGFKITPDFINIFKQIQRVYLNVVLNPFQNNDPANSNINEKKLSSKIDDIIHKWHIINRELS
;
A
#
# COMPACT_ATOMS: atom_id res chain seq x y z
N MET A 1 39.21 -9.62 32.10
CA MET A 1 38.92 -8.26 31.60
C MET A 1 38.80 -8.37 30.07
N ALA A 2 37.58 -8.34 29.52
CA ALA A 2 37.02 -7.19 28.77
C ALA A 2 37.78 -6.95 27.43
N ASN A 3 37.19 -6.92 26.23
CA ASN A 3 35.90 -6.37 25.83
C ASN A 3 35.34 -7.03 24.57
N LYS A 4 34.00 -7.11 24.57
CA LYS A 4 33.09 -7.33 23.46
C LYS A 4 33.03 -6.03 22.63
N ILE A 5 33.23 -6.08 21.31
CA ILE A 5 32.89 -4.94 20.44
C ILE A 5 32.03 -5.47 19.30
N PHE A 6 30.72 -5.30 19.45
CA PHE A 6 29.76 -5.33 18.35
C PHE A 6 29.98 -4.05 17.55
N PHE A 7 30.35 -4.18 16.28
CA PHE A 7 30.28 -3.05 15.36
C PHE A 7 28.83 -2.87 14.90
N ASN A 8 28.08 -2.07 15.66
CA ASN A 8 26.96 -1.31 15.11
C ASN A 8 27.54 -0.27 14.15
N LYS A 9 27.66 -0.61 12.87
CA LYS A 9 27.79 0.38 11.81
C LYS A 9 26.40 0.61 11.22
N PRO A 10 25.86 1.84 11.22
CA PRO A 10 24.63 2.13 10.50
C PRO A 10 24.85 1.86 9.01
N LEU A 11 23.85 1.26 8.35
CA LEU A 11 23.82 1.13 6.89
C LEU A 11 23.80 2.53 6.30
N HIS A 12 24.89 2.90 5.64
CA HIS A 12 25.00 4.17 4.93
C HIS A 12 24.11 4.09 3.68
N ILE A 13 22.92 4.66 3.74
CA ILE A 13 22.11 4.90 2.54
C ILE A 13 22.86 5.92 1.70
N GLN A 14 23.21 5.57 0.46
CA GLN A 14 23.84 6.52 -0.45
C GLN A 14 22.78 7.45 -1.03
N PRO A 15 23.03 8.77 -1.12
CA PRO A 15 22.15 9.67 -1.84
C PRO A 15 22.15 9.30 -3.32
N ILE A 16 20.95 9.24 -3.92
CA ILE A 16 20.78 9.09 -5.37
C ILE A 16 21.44 10.31 -6.01
N GLN A 17 22.49 10.09 -6.80
CA GLN A 17 23.07 11.15 -7.60
C GLN A 17 22.06 11.53 -8.67
N HIS A 18 21.52 12.76 -8.60
CA HIS A 18 20.82 13.34 -9.73
C HIS A 18 21.78 13.31 -10.92
N LEU A 19 21.46 12.52 -11.93
CA LEU A 19 22.11 12.62 -13.23
C LEU A 19 21.94 14.07 -13.68
N LYS A 20 23.05 14.82 -13.75
CA LYS A 20 23.12 16.11 -14.44
C LYS A 20 22.99 15.84 -15.95
N GLY A 21 21.78 15.56 -16.40
CA GLY A 21 21.36 15.81 -17.76
C GLY A 21 20.80 17.23 -17.80
N GLU A 22 21.30 18.07 -18.68
CA GLU A 22 20.81 19.44 -18.88
C GLU A 22 19.33 19.41 -19.25
N GLU A 23 18.46 19.75 -18.30
CA GLU A 23 17.07 20.10 -18.60
C GLU A 23 17.08 21.40 -19.41
N THR A 24 17.12 21.26 -20.73
CA THR A 24 16.86 22.39 -21.62
C THR A 24 15.35 22.43 -21.86
N LEU A 25 14.65 23.23 -21.06
CA LEU A 25 13.30 23.68 -21.37
C LEU A 25 13.36 24.52 -22.66
N VAL A 26 13.12 23.90 -23.82
CA VAL A 26 12.90 24.62 -25.08
C VAL A 26 11.41 24.64 -25.35
N SER A 27 10.76 25.63 -24.77
CA SER A 27 9.52 26.15 -25.33
C SER A 27 9.86 26.95 -26.59
N GLU A 28 9.04 26.79 -27.63
CA GLU A 28 8.93 27.58 -28.87
C GLU A 28 9.83 27.29 -30.10
N GLN A 29 9.11 26.86 -31.17
CA GLN A 29 9.32 27.04 -32.62
C GLN A 29 10.38 26.13 -33.28
N ILE A 30 10.04 25.31 -34.29
CA ILE A 30 9.75 25.70 -35.69
C ILE A 30 8.94 24.60 -36.42
N GLN A 31 7.97 25.01 -37.25
CA GLN A 31 7.36 24.20 -38.31
C GLN A 31 8.34 23.95 -39.47
N GLN A 32 8.49 22.72 -39.97
CA GLN A 32 8.27 22.34 -41.38
C GLN A 32 8.81 20.93 -41.73
N ASP A 33 7.94 20.18 -42.40
CA ASP A 33 8.13 19.14 -43.43
C ASP A 33 9.09 17.95 -43.24
N GLY A 34 8.51 16.75 -43.32
CA GLY A 34 9.23 15.50 -43.59
C GLY A 34 8.46 14.26 -43.14
N SER A 35 7.77 13.63 -44.07
CA SER A 35 7.02 12.37 -43.97
C SER A 35 7.79 11.23 -43.29
N GLU A 36 7.16 10.47 -42.38
CA GLU A 36 7.22 8.99 -42.33
C GLU A 36 6.38 8.41 -41.15
N SER A 37 5.47 7.48 -41.50
CA SER A 37 4.79 6.47 -40.68
C SER A 37 4.38 6.81 -39.24
N HIS A 38 3.09 7.11 -39.05
CA HIS A 38 2.38 6.93 -37.78
C HIS A 38 2.35 5.44 -37.37
N GLU A 39 3.31 5.01 -36.55
CA GLU A 39 3.06 3.95 -35.58
C GLU A 39 2.75 4.60 -34.24
N SER A 40 1.48 4.52 -33.83
CA SER A 40 1.00 4.97 -32.53
C SER A 40 1.64 4.14 -31.41
N ILE A 41 2.58 4.73 -30.69
CA ILE A 41 3.13 4.20 -29.44
C ILE A 41 1.99 4.21 -28.40
N PRO A 42 1.63 3.07 -27.79
CA PRO A 42 0.61 3.05 -26.75
C PRO A 42 1.18 3.60 -25.43
N ASN A 43 0.49 4.60 -24.89
CA ASN A 43 0.61 5.26 -23.57
C ASN A 43 1.51 4.54 -22.53
N SER A 44 2.75 5.01 -22.37
CA SER A 44 3.70 4.55 -21.35
C SER A 44 3.44 5.14 -19.95
N ASN A 45 2.74 6.28 -19.87
CA ASN A 45 2.63 7.06 -18.63
C ASN A 45 1.69 6.42 -17.59
N ASP A 46 0.65 5.71 -18.03
CA ASP A 46 -0.34 5.13 -17.12
C ASP A 46 0.25 3.97 -16.28
N ASN A 47 1.13 3.17 -16.90
CA ASN A 47 1.81 2.06 -16.23
C ASN A 47 2.82 2.56 -15.19
N GLU A 48 3.50 3.69 -15.45
CA GLU A 48 4.49 4.26 -14.53
C GLU A 48 3.83 4.81 -13.26
N LEU A 49 2.66 5.44 -13.39
CA LEU A 49 1.87 5.92 -12.25
C LEU A 49 1.37 4.76 -11.39
N GLU A 50 0.84 3.69 -12.00
CA GLU A 50 0.38 2.51 -11.27
C GLU A 50 1.51 1.81 -10.52
N MET A 51 2.69 1.69 -11.14
CA MET A 51 3.88 1.13 -10.51
C MET A 51 4.37 2.00 -9.34
N ASN A 52 4.30 3.32 -9.46
CA ASN A 52 4.67 4.24 -8.40
C ASN A 52 3.74 4.10 -7.19
N ASP A 53 2.42 4.04 -7.43
CA ASP A 53 1.43 3.84 -6.37
C ASP A 53 1.59 2.49 -5.68
N LEU A 54 1.81 1.41 -6.44
CA LEU A 54 2.08 0.10 -5.87
C LEU A 54 3.31 0.11 -4.96
N LEU A 55 4.39 0.75 -5.41
CA LEU A 55 5.61 0.89 -4.64
C LEU A 55 5.40 1.72 -3.37
N LYS A 56 4.67 2.83 -3.48
CA LYS A 56 4.28 3.68 -2.35
C LYS A 56 3.52 2.88 -1.29
N TYR A 57 2.49 2.13 -1.67
CA TYR A 57 1.73 1.32 -0.72
C TYR A 57 2.53 0.17 -0.13
N HIS A 58 3.49 -0.38 -0.87
CA HIS A 58 4.43 -1.37 -0.34
C HIS A 58 5.30 -0.77 0.78
N PHE A 59 5.87 0.42 0.57
CA PHE A 59 6.67 1.11 1.60
C PHE A 59 5.84 1.44 2.84
N LEU A 60 4.63 1.97 2.65
CA LEU A 60 3.73 2.29 3.76
C LEU A 60 3.34 1.05 4.57
N SER A 61 3.11 -0.08 3.88
CA SER A 61 2.78 -1.35 4.54
C SER A 61 3.94 -1.86 5.41
N ASN A 62 5.17 -1.80 4.91
CA ASN A 62 6.35 -2.20 5.67
C ASN A 62 6.60 -1.29 6.88
N MET A 63 6.50 0.02 6.70
CA MET A 63 6.63 0.97 7.82
C MET A 63 5.59 0.72 8.92
N ALA A 64 4.37 0.41 8.52
CA ALA A 64 3.31 0.10 9.46
C ALA A 64 3.55 -1.23 10.21
N LEU A 65 4.14 -2.21 9.56
CA LEU A 65 4.55 -3.46 10.19
C LEU A 65 5.63 -3.23 11.26
N ASP A 66 6.59 -2.34 11.00
CA ASP A 66 7.61 -1.97 12.01
C ASP A 66 6.95 -1.39 13.27
N ILE A 67 5.89 -0.58 13.12
CA ILE A 67 5.11 -0.06 14.25
C ILE A 67 4.44 -1.22 15.00
N PHE A 68 3.78 -2.13 14.29
CA PHE A 68 3.14 -3.31 14.91
C PHE A 68 4.12 -4.24 15.64
N LEU A 69 5.40 -4.25 15.24
CA LEU A 69 6.45 -5.07 15.85
C LEU A 69 7.16 -4.34 17.00
N SER A 70 6.91 -3.04 17.15
CA SER A 70 7.48 -2.23 18.22
C SER A 70 6.89 -2.59 19.58
N ASP A 71 7.75 -2.68 20.60
CA ASP A 71 7.32 -2.88 22.00
C ASP A 71 6.49 -1.71 22.54
N PHE A 72 6.52 -0.57 21.85
CA PHE A 72 5.76 0.64 22.19
C PHE A 72 4.36 0.67 21.54
N TYR A 73 3.98 -0.35 20.78
CA TYR A 73 2.65 -0.42 20.19
C TYR A 73 1.61 -0.85 21.22
N GLU A 74 0.78 0.10 21.65
CA GLU A 74 -0.29 -0.11 22.64
C GLU A 74 -1.67 -0.33 21.98
N GLY A 75 -1.71 -0.87 20.76
CA GLY A 75 -2.97 -1.08 20.05
C GLY A 75 -3.86 -2.13 20.71
N ASP A 76 -5.13 -1.78 20.93
CA ASP A 76 -6.14 -2.70 21.43
C ASP A 76 -6.51 -3.76 20.37
N VAL A 77 -6.46 -5.03 20.76
CA VAL A 77 -6.94 -6.14 19.91
C VAL A 77 -8.41 -5.94 19.57
N GLY A 78 -8.73 -6.01 18.27
CA GLY A 78 -10.09 -5.82 17.76
C GLY A 78 -10.57 -4.38 17.72
N LYS A 79 -9.68 -3.39 17.89
CA LYS A 79 -9.97 -1.97 17.67
C LYS A 79 -8.99 -1.36 16.67
N PRO A 80 -9.49 -0.54 15.72
CA PRO A 80 -8.62 0.16 14.79
C PRO A 80 -7.88 1.28 15.50
N SER A 81 -6.58 1.37 15.26
CA SER A 81 -5.70 2.39 15.83
C SER A 81 -4.98 3.14 14.71
N LEU A 82 -4.88 4.46 14.83
CA LEU A 82 -4.06 5.26 13.91
C LEU A 82 -2.59 4.96 14.19
N LEU A 83 -1.86 4.50 13.17
CA LEU A 83 -0.44 4.20 13.30
C LEU A 83 0.39 5.44 13.00
N PHE A 84 0.14 6.08 11.86
CA PHE A 84 0.84 7.30 11.43
C PHE A 84 0.07 8.01 10.32
N ILE A 85 0.54 9.22 9.99
CA ILE A 85 0.05 10.02 8.88
C ILE A 85 1.24 10.34 7.98
N GLN A 86 1.14 10.05 6.69
CA GLN A 86 2.19 10.33 5.71
C GLN A 86 1.58 10.80 4.39
N ASP A 87 2.08 11.92 3.85
CA ASP A 87 1.61 12.51 2.57
C ASP A 87 0.09 12.71 2.49
N GLY A 88 -0.53 13.12 3.61
CA GLY A 88 -1.99 13.30 3.72
C GLY A 88 -2.78 11.99 3.84
N LEU A 89 -2.12 10.83 3.87
CA LEU A 89 -2.74 9.53 4.10
C LEU A 89 -2.70 9.18 5.58
N ASN A 90 -3.85 8.92 6.17
CA ASN A 90 -3.98 8.38 7.52
C ASN A 90 -3.92 6.84 7.42
N VAL A 91 -2.93 6.22 8.06
CA VAL A 91 -2.74 4.77 8.03
C VAL A 91 -3.20 4.16 9.34
N TYR A 92 -4.21 3.30 9.25
CA TYR A 92 -4.81 2.64 10.41
C TYR A 92 -4.50 1.16 10.42
N GLY A 93 -4.19 0.65 11.62
CA GLY A 93 -3.92 -0.74 11.88
C GLY A 93 -5.04 -1.37 12.71
N TYR A 94 -5.35 -2.63 12.42
CA TYR A 94 -6.27 -3.45 13.18
C TYR A 94 -5.66 -4.84 13.39
N GLU A 95 -5.48 -5.23 14.66
CA GLU A 95 -4.96 -6.56 15.01
C GLU A 95 -6.08 -7.44 15.56
N THR A 96 -6.23 -8.64 15.01
CA THR A 96 -7.17 -9.65 15.52
C THR A 96 -6.57 -10.44 16.68
N SER A 97 -7.41 -11.18 17.41
CA SER A 97 -6.95 -12.14 18.42
C SER A 97 -6.06 -13.25 17.86
N THR A 98 -6.14 -13.52 16.56
CA THR A 98 -5.30 -14.49 15.85
C THR A 98 -4.01 -13.89 15.30
N LYS A 99 -3.64 -12.67 15.70
CA LYS A 99 -2.47 -11.91 15.20
C LYS A 99 -2.52 -11.60 13.71
N LEU A 100 -3.70 -11.63 13.09
CA LEU A 100 -3.89 -11.09 11.74
C LEU A 100 -3.86 -9.56 11.84
N ARG A 101 -2.98 -8.93 11.07
CA ARG A 101 -2.84 -7.48 11.00
C ARG A 101 -3.44 -7.00 9.69
N ILE A 102 -4.40 -6.10 9.79
CA ILE A 102 -5.08 -5.48 8.66
C ILE A 102 -4.71 -4.00 8.66
N LEU A 103 -4.30 -3.50 7.50
CA LEU A 103 -3.86 -2.12 7.31
C LEU A 103 -4.77 -1.44 6.30
N ILE A 104 -5.22 -0.23 6.61
CA ILE A 104 -6.03 0.58 5.70
C ILE A 104 -5.51 2.01 5.72
N GLY A 105 -5.13 2.51 4.55
CA GLY A 105 -4.80 3.93 4.32
C GLY A 105 -6.01 4.69 3.79
N THR A 106 -6.31 5.86 4.35
CA THR A 106 -7.38 6.73 3.87
C THR A 106 -6.99 8.20 3.93
N GLY A 107 -7.43 9.00 2.96
CA GLY A 107 -7.22 10.46 2.94
C GLY A 107 -8.05 11.24 3.97
N PHE A 108 -8.96 10.59 4.69
CA PHE A 108 -9.84 11.25 5.65
C PHE A 108 -9.84 10.61 7.04
N LYS A 109 -10.35 11.34 8.03
CA LYS A 109 -10.45 10.85 9.40
C LYS A 109 -11.55 9.81 9.52
N ILE A 110 -11.26 8.79 10.32
CA ILE A 110 -12.18 7.69 10.56
C ILE A 110 -13.41 8.13 11.36
N THR A 111 -14.57 7.58 10.99
CA THR A 111 -15.80 7.55 11.80
C THR A 111 -15.91 6.21 12.56
N PRO A 112 -16.68 6.13 13.65
CA PRO A 112 -16.87 4.87 14.39
C PRO A 112 -17.28 3.67 13.51
N ASP A 113 -17.99 3.91 12.41
CA ASP A 113 -18.42 2.88 11.46
C ASP A 113 -17.28 2.22 10.68
N PHE A 114 -16.10 2.83 10.63
CA PHE A 114 -14.95 2.27 9.93
C PHE A 114 -14.49 0.93 10.50
N ILE A 115 -14.79 0.65 11.78
CA ILE A 115 -14.55 -0.67 12.38
C ILE A 115 -15.26 -1.79 11.61
N ASN A 116 -16.39 -1.48 10.96
CA ASN A 116 -17.15 -2.46 10.18
C ASN A 116 -16.39 -2.86 8.90
N ILE A 117 -15.55 -1.99 8.33
CA ILE A 117 -14.71 -2.35 7.17
C ILE A 117 -13.68 -3.38 7.60
N PHE A 118 -12.96 -3.14 8.70
CA PHE A 118 -11.97 -4.08 9.21
C PHE A 118 -12.59 -5.45 9.48
N LYS A 119 -13.77 -5.50 10.12
CA LYS A 119 -14.51 -6.73 10.36
C LYS A 119 -14.96 -7.42 9.07
N GLN A 120 -15.40 -6.66 8.06
CA GLN A 120 -15.78 -7.21 6.76
C GLN A 120 -14.58 -7.81 6.02
N ILE A 121 -13.45 -7.08 5.96
CA ILE A 121 -12.20 -7.58 5.36
C ILE A 121 -11.72 -8.83 6.10
N GLN A 122 -11.69 -8.81 7.44
CA GLN A 122 -11.37 -9.98 8.26
C GLN A 122 -12.25 -11.17 7.91
N ARG A 123 -13.57 -10.98 7.78
CA ARG A 123 -14.52 -12.04 7.41
C ARG A 123 -14.24 -12.58 6.00
N VAL A 124 -13.95 -11.71 5.03
CA VAL A 124 -13.60 -12.14 3.67
C VAL A 124 -12.33 -12.98 3.68
N TYR A 125 -11.28 -12.51 4.37
CA TYR A 125 -10.03 -13.24 4.54
C TYR A 125 -10.25 -14.62 5.17
N LEU A 126 -11.00 -14.70 6.27
CA LEU A 126 -11.29 -15.97 6.93
C LEU A 126 -12.09 -16.92 6.03
N ASN A 127 -13.07 -16.43 5.27
CA ASN A 127 -13.83 -17.27 4.35
C ASN A 127 -12.98 -17.87 3.22
N VAL A 128 -11.89 -17.19 2.89
CA VAL A 128 -10.93 -17.64 1.88
C VAL A 128 -10.00 -18.65 2.55
N VAL A 129 -9.28 -18.27 3.60
CA VAL A 129 -8.31 -19.14 4.29
C VAL A 129 -8.91 -20.42 4.87
N LEU A 130 -10.12 -20.34 5.44
CA LEU A 130 -10.81 -21.49 6.04
C LEU A 130 -11.56 -22.36 5.01
N ASN A 131 -11.48 -22.04 3.71
CA ASN A 131 -12.11 -22.86 2.70
C ASN A 131 -11.31 -24.17 2.51
N PRO A 132 -11.85 -25.33 2.90
CA PRO A 132 -11.12 -26.60 2.82
C PRO A 132 -10.86 -27.06 1.38
N PHE A 133 -11.50 -26.42 0.39
CA PHE A 133 -11.30 -26.67 -1.03
C PHE A 133 -10.31 -25.68 -1.68
N GLN A 134 -9.69 -24.80 -0.91
CA GLN A 134 -8.55 -24.02 -1.41
C GLN A 134 -7.27 -24.84 -1.27
N ASN A 135 -6.57 -25.03 -2.38
CA ASN A 135 -5.20 -25.54 -2.38
C ASN A 135 -4.29 -24.47 -1.77
N ASN A 136 -4.29 -24.39 -0.44
CA ASN A 136 -3.31 -23.63 0.32
C ASN A 136 -2.02 -24.47 0.43
N ASP A 137 -1.48 -24.87 -0.73
CA ASP A 137 -0.20 -25.55 -0.77
C ASP A 137 0.84 -24.55 -0.25
N PRO A 138 1.56 -24.84 0.85
CA PRO A 138 2.52 -23.90 1.43
C PRO A 138 3.60 -23.46 0.42
N ALA A 139 3.84 -24.24 -0.64
CA ALA A 139 4.76 -23.91 -1.72
C ALA A 139 4.20 -22.91 -2.75
N ASN A 140 2.87 -22.77 -2.86
CA ASN A 140 2.17 -21.84 -3.76
C ASN A 140 1.12 -21.06 -2.97
N SER A 141 1.57 -20.32 -1.96
CA SER A 141 0.77 -19.59 -0.97
C SER A 141 0.01 -18.38 -1.53
N ASN A 142 -0.25 -18.34 -2.84
CA ASN A 142 -1.11 -17.34 -3.44
C ASN A 142 -2.56 -17.73 -3.16
N ILE A 143 -3.05 -17.22 -2.02
CA ILE A 143 -4.47 -17.08 -1.73
C ILE A 143 -5.19 -16.69 -3.02
N ASN A 144 -6.36 -17.28 -3.33
CA ASN A 144 -7.10 -17.00 -4.56
C ASN A 144 -7.42 -15.50 -4.68
N GLU A 145 -6.49 -14.78 -5.31
CA GLU A 145 -6.36 -13.34 -5.26
C GLU A 145 -7.54 -12.67 -5.94
N LYS A 146 -7.99 -13.25 -7.06
CA LYS A 146 -9.11 -12.73 -7.86
C LYS A 146 -10.44 -12.71 -7.11
N LYS A 147 -10.73 -13.76 -6.32
CA LYS A 147 -11.98 -13.83 -5.55
C LYS A 147 -11.94 -12.93 -4.32
N LEU A 148 -10.74 -12.77 -3.74
CA LEU A 148 -10.51 -11.90 -2.60
C LEU A 148 -10.60 -10.43 -3.03
N SER A 149 -9.89 -10.04 -4.10
CA SER A 149 -9.85 -8.68 -4.62
C SER A 149 -11.25 -8.18 -4.98
N SER A 150 -12.01 -8.93 -5.77
CA SER A 150 -13.38 -8.56 -6.14
C SER A 150 -14.29 -8.29 -4.94
N LYS A 151 -14.16 -9.08 -3.86
CA LYS A 151 -14.95 -8.86 -2.64
C LYS A 151 -14.48 -7.66 -1.84
N ILE A 152 -13.18 -7.38 -1.82
CA ILE A 152 -12.61 -6.21 -1.18
C ILE A 152 -13.04 -4.95 -1.95
N ASP A 153 -12.98 -4.98 -3.28
CA ASP A 153 -13.42 -3.89 -4.14
C ASP A 153 -14.90 -3.56 -3.91
N ASP A 154 -15.76 -4.57 -3.79
CA ASP A 154 -17.17 -4.39 -3.43
C ASP A 154 -17.36 -3.69 -2.06
N ILE A 155 -16.54 -4.04 -1.07
CA ILE A 155 -16.58 -3.44 0.27
C ILE A 155 -16.13 -1.98 0.20
N ILE A 156 -15.02 -1.71 -0.48
CA ILE A 156 -14.46 -0.37 -0.64
C ILE A 156 -15.43 0.52 -1.41
N HIS A 157 -16.02 0.02 -2.49
CA HIS A 157 -16.98 0.77 -3.31
C HIS A 157 -18.23 1.15 -2.50
N LYS A 158 -18.81 0.21 -1.74
CA LYS A 158 -19.94 0.49 -0.85
C LYS A 158 -19.59 1.56 0.19
N TRP A 159 -18.39 1.47 0.76
CA TRP A 159 -17.94 2.44 1.74
C TRP A 159 -17.68 3.82 1.12
N HIS A 160 -17.09 3.90 -0.07
CA HIS A 160 -16.92 5.17 -0.79
C HIS A 160 -18.26 5.86 -1.07
N ILE A 161 -19.29 5.11 -1.48
CA ILE A 161 -20.63 5.68 -1.70
C ILE A 161 -21.16 6.33 -0.42
N ILE A 162 -21.11 5.60 0.70
CA ILE A 162 -21.64 6.08 1.98
C ILE A 162 -20.93 7.36 2.45
N ASN A 163 -19.61 7.45 2.30
CA ASN A 163 -18.87 8.61 2.80
C ASN A 163 -18.84 9.79 1.81
N ARG A 164 -19.08 9.56 0.52
CA ARG A 164 -19.18 10.63 -0.47
C ARG A 164 -20.49 11.43 -0.34
N GLU A 165 -21.53 10.84 0.25
CA GLU A 165 -22.79 11.54 0.56
C GLU A 165 -22.71 12.42 1.82
N LEU A 166 -21.61 12.33 2.60
CA LEU A 166 -21.42 13.04 3.86
C LEU A 166 -20.41 14.20 3.79
N SER A 167 -19.85 14.47 2.60
CA SER A 167 -18.89 15.55 2.34
C SER A 167 -19.48 16.60 1.42
#